data_AF-A0A2N2AN04-F1
#
_entry.id   AF-A0A2N2AN04-F1
#
_cell.length_a   1.000
_cell.length_b   1.000
_cell.length_c   1.000
_cell.angle_alpha   90.00
_cell.angle_beta   90.00
_cell.angle_gamma   90.00
#
_symmetry.space_group_name_H-M   'P 1'
#
loop_
_entity.id
_entity.type
_entity.pdbx_description
1 polymer ?
#
loop_
_entity_poly.entity_id
_entity_poly.type
_entity_poly.pdbx_seq_one_letter_code
_entity_poly.pdbx_strand_id
1 'polypeptide(L)'
;METGITREANMGWKAVKEHYQISHIVHMRDHSLCIGSGYISDIIVVSPNGEILKRYEWGSNDDLGRYQREIEADPAKFQELLEASDTFTDSVAVYTYCDAEIQEKLCEAPGWPNVTHDGCLMYDNTFSTDKAKIVARAKKEAILGIRFANERIERVEKDLNEARADLSDLERQVALLAAEYPETESAEYTAQ
;
A
#
# COMPACT_ATOMS: atom_id res chain seq x y z
N MET A 1 2.02 -30.14 7.08
CA MET A 1 2.48 -30.17 5.68
C MET A 1 2.11 -28.83 5.08
N GLU A 2 2.95 -27.82 5.28
CA GLU A 2 2.87 -26.55 4.56
C GLU A 2 3.88 -26.63 3.42
N THR A 3 3.41 -27.13 2.29
CA THR A 3 4.11 -26.99 1.02
C THR A 3 3.79 -25.62 0.46
N GLY A 4 4.79 -24.88 0.00
CA GLY A 4 4.53 -23.97 -1.11
C GLY A 4 5.31 -22.67 -1.14
N ILE A 5 6.60 -22.76 -1.43
CA ILE A 5 7.27 -21.84 -2.36
C ILE A 5 7.31 -20.37 -1.90
N THR A 6 8.31 -20.01 -1.10
CA THR A 6 9.00 -18.73 -1.31
C THR A 6 9.68 -18.80 -2.68
N ARG A 7 8.91 -18.57 -3.75
CA ARG A 7 9.49 -18.15 -5.04
C ARG A 7 10.07 -16.79 -4.69
N GLU A 8 11.39 -16.68 -4.59
CA GLU A 8 12.05 -15.42 -4.88
C GLU A 8 11.52 -15.02 -6.26
N ALA A 9 10.49 -14.18 -6.26
CA ALA A 9 9.78 -13.85 -7.48
C ALA A 9 10.76 -13.05 -8.31
N ASN A 10 11.31 -13.67 -9.35
CA ASN A 10 11.70 -12.94 -10.53
C ASN A 10 10.54 -12.03 -10.88
N MET A 11 10.72 -10.73 -10.70
CA MET A 11 9.73 -9.73 -11.06
C MET A 11 10.31 -9.01 -12.27
N GLY A 12 10.11 -9.58 -13.45
CA GLY A 12 10.60 -9.12 -14.75
C GLY A 12 9.99 -7.80 -15.19
N TRP A 13 9.95 -6.81 -14.31
CA TRP A 13 9.35 -5.51 -14.56
C TRP A 13 10.14 -4.76 -15.63
N LYS A 14 11.47 -4.95 -15.68
CA LYS A 14 12.33 -4.36 -16.71
C LYS A 14 12.12 -5.07 -18.04
N ALA A 15 12.02 -6.40 -18.05
CA ALA A 15 11.69 -7.17 -19.24
C ALA A 15 10.34 -6.75 -19.84
N VAL A 16 9.31 -6.54 -19.02
CA VAL A 16 8.01 -5.99 -19.45
C VAL A 16 8.19 -4.58 -20.02
N LYS A 17 8.90 -3.69 -19.30
CA LYS A 17 9.14 -2.31 -19.75
C LYS A 17 9.83 -2.27 -21.12
N GLU A 18 10.84 -3.10 -21.32
CA GLU A 18 11.61 -3.17 -22.56
C GLU A 18 10.80 -3.76 -23.71
N HIS A 19 10.10 -4.88 -23.48
CA HIS A 19 9.31 -5.56 -24.50
C HIS A 19 8.20 -4.68 -25.08
N TYR A 20 7.41 -4.05 -24.20
CA TYR A 20 6.31 -3.16 -24.60
C TYR A 20 6.78 -1.72 -24.87
N GLN A 21 8.10 -1.46 -24.82
CA GLN A 21 8.71 -0.16 -25.07
C GLN A 21 8.03 0.97 -24.27
N ILE A 22 7.84 0.73 -22.97
CA ILE A 22 7.09 1.63 -22.08
C ILE A 22 8.00 2.80 -21.69
N SER A 23 7.61 4.02 -22.09
CA SER A 23 8.31 5.26 -21.74
C SER A 23 8.01 5.73 -20.31
N HIS A 24 6.88 5.26 -19.77
CA HIS A 24 6.39 5.57 -18.43
C HIS A 24 7.18 4.81 -17.35
N ILE A 25 6.95 5.18 -16.08
CA ILE A 25 7.50 4.47 -14.93
C ILE A 25 6.82 3.10 -14.85
N VAL A 26 7.62 2.04 -14.71
CA VAL A 26 7.16 0.66 -14.50
C VAL A 26 7.77 0.17 -13.20
N HIS A 27 6.94 -0.27 -12.26
CA HIS A 27 7.39 -0.77 -10.96
C HIS A 27 6.41 -1.80 -10.40
N MET A 28 6.78 -2.47 -9.32
CA MET A 28 5.97 -3.47 -8.64
C MET A 28 5.37 -2.90 -7.35
N ARG A 29 4.11 -3.25 -7.07
CA ARG A 29 3.42 -3.01 -5.80
C ARG A 29 2.44 -4.12 -5.54
N ASP A 30 2.48 -4.73 -4.35
CA ASP A 30 1.57 -5.81 -3.94
C ASP A 30 1.46 -6.94 -5.00
N HIS A 31 2.62 -7.39 -5.50
CA HIS A 31 2.75 -8.37 -6.59
C HIS A 31 2.19 -7.96 -7.96
N SER A 32 1.60 -6.78 -8.09
CA SER A 32 1.08 -6.25 -9.36
C SER A 32 2.08 -5.31 -10.01
N LEU A 33 2.09 -5.29 -11.34
CA LEU A 33 2.89 -4.36 -12.12
C LEU A 33 2.10 -3.06 -12.33
N CYS A 34 2.72 -1.93 -12.00
CA CYS A 34 2.15 -0.61 -12.08
C CYS A 34 2.87 0.20 -13.18
N ILE A 35 2.10 0.79 -14.10
CA ILE A 35 2.59 1.69 -15.14
C ILE A 35 2.03 3.08 -14.88
N GLY A 36 2.88 4.10 -14.85
CA GLY A 36 2.41 5.45 -14.59
C GLY A 36 3.42 6.56 -14.81
N SER A 37 3.00 7.75 -14.44
CA SER A 37 3.80 8.97 -14.50
C SER A 37 4.42 9.28 -13.16
N GLY A 38 5.24 10.34 -13.10
CA GLY A 38 5.74 10.83 -11.83
C GLY A 38 4.67 11.44 -10.91
N TYR A 39 3.47 11.74 -11.42
CA TYR A 39 2.37 12.28 -10.61
C TYR A 39 1.41 11.19 -10.11
N ILE A 40 1.15 10.19 -10.94
CA ILE A 40 0.33 9.02 -10.62
C ILE A 40 1.12 7.81 -11.14
N SER A 41 1.74 7.06 -10.24
CA SER A 41 2.63 5.95 -10.60
C SER A 41 1.88 4.68 -11.00
N ASP A 42 0.59 4.58 -10.69
CA ASP A 42 -0.27 3.41 -10.91
C ASP A 42 -1.45 3.71 -11.84
N ILE A 43 -1.22 4.43 -12.95
CA ILE A 43 -2.28 4.76 -13.91
C ILE A 43 -2.91 3.49 -14.50
N ILE A 44 -2.06 2.52 -14.85
CA ILE A 44 -2.45 1.17 -15.24
C ILE A 44 -1.87 0.21 -14.20
N VAL A 45 -2.70 -0.73 -13.72
CA VAL A 45 -2.26 -1.80 -12.81
C VAL A 45 -2.60 -3.13 -13.45
N VAL A 46 -1.61 -4.01 -13.53
CA VAL A 46 -1.72 -5.34 -14.14
C VAL A 46 -1.39 -6.39 -13.10
N SER A 47 -2.28 -7.37 -12.95
CA SER A 47 -2.10 -8.51 -12.08
C SER A 47 -1.00 -9.44 -12.63
N PRO A 48 -0.40 -10.33 -11.80
CA PRO A 48 0.60 -11.31 -12.25
C PRO A 48 0.19 -12.17 -13.46
N ASN A 49 -1.11 -12.40 -13.66
CA ASN A 49 -1.65 -13.21 -14.76
C ASN A 49 -1.91 -12.41 -16.06
N GLY A 50 -1.59 -11.11 -16.09
CA GLY A 50 -1.84 -10.22 -17.24
C GLY A 50 -3.21 -9.53 -17.25
N GLU A 51 -4.05 -9.74 -16.23
CA GLU A 51 -5.34 -9.04 -16.09
C GLU A 51 -5.14 -7.57 -15.70
N ILE A 52 -5.80 -6.65 -16.40
CA ILE A 52 -5.79 -5.22 -16.08
C ILE A 52 -6.72 -4.95 -14.89
N LEU A 53 -6.15 -4.69 -13.71
CA LEU A 53 -6.88 -4.37 -12.48
C LEU A 53 -7.32 -2.90 -12.41
N LYS A 54 -6.53 -2.00 -12.99
CA LYS A 54 -6.85 -0.57 -13.12
C LYS A 54 -6.56 -0.11 -14.54
N ARG A 55 -7.58 0.44 -15.19
CA ARG A 55 -7.54 0.81 -16.60
C ARG A 55 -7.21 2.28 -16.79
N TYR A 56 -6.54 2.57 -17.90
CA TYR A 56 -6.43 3.93 -18.40
C TYR A 56 -7.68 4.31 -19.21
N GLU A 57 -8.46 5.27 -18.71
CA GLU A 57 -9.77 5.64 -19.29
C GLU A 57 -9.81 7.07 -19.86
N TRP A 58 -8.79 7.89 -19.63
CA TRP A 58 -8.85 9.32 -20.00
C TRP A 58 -8.72 9.59 -21.51
N GLY A 59 -8.25 8.62 -22.30
CA GLY A 59 -8.22 8.72 -23.77
C GLY A 59 -7.35 9.84 -24.35
N SER A 60 -6.52 10.49 -23.54
CA SER A 60 -5.67 11.63 -23.92
C SER A 60 -4.20 11.26 -24.19
N ASN A 61 -3.81 10.02 -23.91
CA ASN A 61 -2.44 9.53 -24.02
C ASN A 61 -2.44 8.20 -24.80
N ASP A 62 -2.01 8.28 -26.05
CA ASP A 62 -2.03 7.14 -26.99
C ASP A 62 -1.08 6.01 -26.56
N ASP A 63 0.04 6.34 -25.91
CA ASP A 63 1.02 5.39 -25.40
C ASP A 63 0.40 4.50 -24.30
N LEU A 64 -0.25 5.10 -23.31
CA LEU A 64 -0.95 4.34 -22.25
C LEU A 64 -2.06 3.46 -22.83
N GLY A 65 -2.80 3.99 -23.80
CA GLY A 65 -3.80 3.21 -24.54
C GLY A 65 -3.18 2.05 -25.32
N ARG A 66 -1.99 2.24 -25.91
CA ARG A 66 -1.24 1.19 -26.63
C ARG A 66 -0.80 0.09 -25.69
N TYR A 67 -0.14 0.42 -24.58
CA TYR A 67 0.38 -0.58 -23.65
C TYR A 67 -0.74 -1.50 -23.15
N GLN A 68 -1.88 -0.91 -22.76
CA GLN A 68 -3.04 -1.67 -22.31
C GLN A 68 -3.54 -2.63 -23.39
N ARG A 69 -3.72 -2.17 -24.64
CA ARG A 69 -4.17 -3.02 -25.75
C ARG A 69 -3.20 -4.17 -26.05
N GLU A 70 -1.89 -3.92 -25.99
CA GLU A 70 -0.88 -4.93 -26.27
C GLU A 70 -0.83 -6.00 -25.17
N ILE A 71 -0.92 -5.60 -23.90
CA ILE A 71 -0.99 -6.54 -22.76
C ILE A 71 -2.27 -7.37 -22.82
N GLU A 72 -3.41 -6.75 -23.12
CA GLU A 72 -4.69 -7.47 -23.26
C GLU A 72 -4.74 -8.41 -24.45
N ALA A 73 -4.02 -8.09 -25.52
CA ALA A 73 -3.95 -8.94 -26.71
C ALA A 73 -3.15 -10.24 -26.44
N ASP A 74 -2.16 -10.19 -25.54
CA ASP A 74 -1.37 -11.36 -25.17
C ASP A 74 -0.99 -11.40 -23.67
N PRO A 75 -1.96 -11.74 -22.78
CA PRO A 75 -1.72 -11.85 -21.35
C PRO A 75 -0.71 -12.95 -21.00
N ALA A 76 -0.62 -14.01 -21.83
CA ALA A 76 0.34 -15.09 -21.65
C ALA A 76 1.78 -14.59 -21.87
N LYS A 77 2.00 -13.75 -22.90
CA LYS A 77 3.31 -13.12 -23.10
C LYS A 77 3.66 -12.16 -21.97
N PHE A 78 2.69 -11.37 -21.50
CA PHE A 78 2.90 -10.52 -20.32
C PHE A 78 3.35 -11.35 -19.11
N GLN A 79 2.66 -12.45 -18.81
CA GLN A 79 3.02 -13.33 -17.70
C GLN A 79 4.42 -13.94 -17.88
N GLU A 80 4.76 -14.42 -19.08
CA GLU A 80 6.09 -14.95 -19.39
C GLU A 80 7.19 -13.93 -19.09
N LEU A 81 6.99 -12.68 -19.51
CA LEU A 81 7.94 -11.58 -19.28
C LEU A 81 8.04 -11.24 -17.79
N LEU A 82 6.93 -11.20 -17.08
CA LEU A 82 6.92 -10.86 -15.66
C LEU A 82 7.59 -11.95 -14.80
N GLU A 83 7.51 -13.23 -15.21
CA GLU A 83 8.19 -14.34 -14.53
C GLU A 83 9.68 -14.46 -14.91
N ALA A 84 10.13 -13.74 -15.95
CA ALA A 84 11.52 -13.75 -16.39
C ALA A 84 12.43 -13.01 -15.39
N SER A 85 13.66 -13.50 -15.22
CA SER A 85 14.69 -12.78 -14.45
C SER A 85 15.14 -11.55 -15.23
N ASP A 86 15.06 -10.37 -14.60
CA ASP A 86 15.63 -9.14 -15.14
C ASP A 86 17.17 -9.17 -15.15
N THR A 87 17.75 -8.41 -16.08
CA THR A 87 19.20 -8.17 -16.13
C THR A 87 19.49 -6.69 -15.88
N PHE A 88 20.48 -6.43 -15.03
CA PHE A 88 20.87 -5.09 -14.62
C PHE A 88 22.34 -4.84 -14.98
N THR A 89 22.67 -3.66 -15.48
CA THR A 89 24.03 -3.26 -15.83
C THR A 89 24.83 -2.84 -14.61
N ASP A 90 24.15 -2.30 -13.60
CA ASP A 90 24.74 -1.76 -12.39
C ASP A 90 23.96 -2.20 -11.13
N SER A 91 24.68 -2.30 -10.03
CA SER A 91 24.15 -2.69 -8.71
C SER A 91 24.66 -1.72 -7.65
N VAL A 92 23.93 -0.63 -7.48
CA VAL A 92 24.19 0.39 -6.45
C VAL A 92 23.30 0.09 -5.24
N ALA A 93 23.91 0.04 -4.06
CA ALA A 93 23.18 -0.14 -2.81
C ALA A 93 22.40 1.14 -2.43
N VAL A 94 21.13 0.96 -2.11
CA VAL A 94 20.24 1.98 -1.57
C VAL A 94 19.52 1.42 -0.36
N TYR A 95 19.28 2.28 0.61
CA TYR A 95 18.66 1.92 1.88
C TYR A 95 17.25 2.48 1.95
N THR A 96 16.36 1.70 2.54
CA THR A 96 14.99 2.09 2.94
C THR A 96 14.67 1.42 4.27
N TYR A 97 13.45 1.57 4.78
CA TYR A 97 13.01 0.84 5.96
C TYR A 97 11.55 0.42 5.83
N CYS A 98 11.25 -0.70 6.46
CA CYS A 98 9.90 -1.18 6.70
C CYS A 98 9.80 -1.40 8.21
N ASP A 99 8.89 -0.69 8.87
CA ASP A 99 8.77 -0.68 10.33
C ASP A 99 10.12 -0.34 11.02
N ALA A 100 10.66 -1.27 11.81
CA ALA A 100 11.93 -1.12 12.52
C ALA A 100 13.14 -1.70 11.77
N GLU A 101 12.93 -2.27 10.58
CA GLU A 101 13.95 -2.94 9.81
C GLU A 101 14.51 -2.03 8.71
N ILE A 102 15.83 -1.79 8.75
CA ILE A 102 16.53 -1.12 7.65
C ILE A 102 16.84 -2.14 6.57
N GLN A 103 16.26 -1.93 5.39
CA GLN A 103 16.43 -2.80 4.25
C GLN A 103 17.49 -2.23 3.31
N GLU A 104 18.43 -3.06 2.90
CA GLU A 104 19.33 -2.78 1.78
C GLU A 104 18.71 -3.35 0.50
N LYS A 105 18.64 -2.53 -0.54
CA LYS A 105 18.16 -2.90 -1.86
C LYS A 105 19.18 -2.48 -2.90
N LEU A 106 19.12 -3.09 -4.08
CA LEU A 106 19.99 -2.78 -5.21
C LEU A 106 19.21 -2.07 -6.31
N CYS A 107 19.85 -1.14 -7.01
CA CYS A 107 19.30 -0.45 -8.18
C CYS A 107 20.41 -0.12 -9.19
N GLU A 108 20.06 0.13 -10.45
CA GLU A 108 21.05 0.59 -11.44
C GLU A 108 21.47 2.05 -11.21
N ALA A 109 20.51 2.89 -10.80
CA ALA A 109 20.74 4.30 -10.52
C ALA A 109 19.96 4.75 -9.28
N PRO A 110 20.58 5.46 -8.33
CA PRO A 110 19.88 5.95 -7.15
C PRO A 110 19.00 7.17 -7.47
N GLY A 111 17.97 7.37 -6.63
CA GLY A 111 17.09 8.55 -6.66
C GLY A 111 15.83 8.36 -7.49
N TRP A 112 14.87 9.28 -7.32
CA TRP A 112 13.65 9.29 -8.12
C TRP A 112 13.92 9.63 -9.59
N PRO A 113 13.18 9.04 -10.56
CA PRO A 113 12.12 8.03 -10.45
C PRO A 113 12.62 6.59 -10.72
N ASN A 114 13.80 6.23 -10.22
CA ASN A 114 14.36 4.89 -10.48
C ASN A 114 13.67 3.80 -9.64
N VAL A 115 13.90 2.56 -10.03
CA VAL A 115 13.28 1.37 -9.46
C VAL A 115 14.37 0.41 -9.02
N THR A 116 14.21 -0.19 -7.84
CA THR A 116 15.14 -1.22 -7.34
C THR A 116 15.00 -2.51 -8.13
N HIS A 117 15.98 -3.40 -8.03
CA HIS A 117 15.99 -4.68 -8.75
C HIS A 117 14.77 -5.55 -8.41
N ASP A 118 14.29 -5.47 -7.18
CA ASP A 118 13.06 -6.12 -6.71
C ASP A 118 11.77 -5.30 -6.99
N GLY A 119 11.86 -4.27 -7.84
CA GLY A 119 10.69 -3.57 -8.37
C GLY A 119 10.14 -2.44 -7.50
N CYS A 120 10.80 -2.03 -6.42
CA CYS A 120 10.32 -0.93 -5.59
C CYS A 120 10.63 0.43 -6.24
N LEU A 121 9.60 1.26 -6.44
CA LEU A 121 9.78 2.64 -6.91
C LEU A 121 10.44 3.52 -5.84
N MET A 122 11.52 4.20 -6.22
CA MET A 122 12.33 4.97 -5.28
C MET A 122 11.89 6.42 -5.17
N TYR A 123 11.32 6.81 -4.03
CA TYR A 123 11.07 8.23 -3.72
C TYR A 123 12.25 8.85 -2.93
N ASP A 124 12.53 10.13 -3.17
CA ASP A 124 13.60 10.87 -2.48
C ASP A 124 13.43 10.91 -0.96
N ASN A 125 12.18 10.84 -0.49
CA ASN A 125 11.82 10.85 0.91
C ASN A 125 11.74 9.45 1.54
N THR A 126 12.03 8.36 0.81
CA THR A 126 12.04 7.00 1.38
C THR A 126 13.34 6.23 1.11
N PHE A 127 14.09 6.58 0.06
CA PHE A 127 15.35 5.93 -0.28
C PHE A 127 16.57 6.85 -0.12
N SER A 128 17.73 6.26 0.18
CA SER A 128 19.02 6.97 0.17
C SER A 128 20.19 6.00 0.04
N THR A 129 21.28 6.43 -0.58
CA THR A 129 22.58 5.72 -0.52
C THR A 129 23.27 5.87 0.84
N ASP A 130 22.78 6.78 1.70
CA ASP A 130 23.28 6.99 3.05
C ASP A 130 22.37 6.29 4.08
N LYS A 131 22.84 5.15 4.59
CA LYS A 131 22.13 4.35 5.61
C LYS A 131 21.79 5.15 6.87
N ALA A 132 22.67 6.08 7.28
CA ALA A 132 22.45 6.86 8.49
C ALA A 132 21.26 7.82 8.35
N LYS A 133 21.04 8.38 7.14
CA LYS A 133 19.86 9.21 6.84
C LYS A 133 18.57 8.42 6.97
N ILE A 134 18.55 7.17 6.49
CA ILE A 134 17.38 6.28 6.58
C ILE A 134 17.09 5.90 8.02
N VAL A 135 18.12 5.55 8.80
CA VAL A 135 17.96 5.28 10.25
C VAL A 135 17.42 6.50 10.99
N ALA A 136 17.93 7.71 10.69
CA ALA A 136 17.44 8.94 11.31
C ALA A 136 15.98 9.22 10.96
N ARG A 137 15.58 8.97 9.71
CA ARG A 137 14.20 9.11 9.24
C ARG A 137 13.26 8.11 9.94
N ALA A 138 13.61 6.82 9.95
CA ALA A 138 12.84 5.78 10.63
C ALA A 138 12.58 6.11 12.11
N LYS A 139 13.61 6.54 12.83
CA LYS A 139 13.48 6.99 14.24
C LYS A 139 12.54 8.16 14.39
N LYS A 140 12.67 9.18 13.52
CA LYS A 140 11.83 10.37 13.55
C LYS A 140 10.36 10.00 13.32
N GLU A 141 10.07 9.13 12.35
CA GLU A 141 8.71 8.69 12.08
C GLU A 141 8.12 7.87 13.22
N ALA A 142 8.90 6.97 13.83
CA ALA A 142 8.46 6.23 15.01
C ALA A 142 8.07 7.15 16.17
N ILE A 143 8.86 8.20 16.44
CA ILE A 143 8.55 9.21 17.48
C ILE A 143 7.26 9.97 17.15
N LEU A 144 7.06 10.36 15.88
CA LEU A 144 5.83 11.01 15.45
C LEU A 144 4.62 10.08 15.59
N GLY A 145 4.79 8.80 15.24
CA GLY A 145 3.78 7.76 15.41
C GLY A 145 3.35 7.61 16.87
N ILE A 146 4.30 7.56 17.81
CA ILE A 146 4.02 7.53 19.26
C ILE A 146 3.17 8.74 19.67
N ARG A 147 3.56 9.94 19.24
CA ARG A 147 2.81 11.16 19.58
C ARG A 147 1.37 11.08 19.08
N PHE A 148 1.16 10.73 17.81
CA PHE A 148 -0.18 10.62 17.24
C PHE A 148 -1.01 9.50 17.87
N ALA A 149 -0.36 8.41 18.26
CA ALA A 149 -1.03 7.33 18.99
C ALA A 149 -1.52 7.81 20.37
N ASN A 150 -0.70 8.56 21.12
CA ASN A 150 -1.11 9.14 22.40
C ASN A 150 -2.27 10.12 22.24
N GLU A 151 -2.18 11.06 21.28
CA GLU A 151 -3.29 12.00 20.98
C GLU A 151 -4.59 11.26 20.60
N ARG A 152 -4.47 10.11 19.93
CA ARG A 152 -5.63 9.25 19.61
C ARG A 152 -6.18 8.57 20.86
N ILE A 153 -5.33 8.05 21.73
CA ILE A 153 -5.74 7.43 23.00
C ILE A 153 -6.51 8.45 23.84
N GLU A 154 -5.97 9.64 24.06
CA GLU A 154 -6.62 10.70 24.85
C GLU A 154 -8.02 11.05 24.32
N ARG A 155 -8.15 11.18 22.99
CA ARG A 155 -9.44 11.44 22.34
C ARG A 155 -10.44 10.29 22.57
N VAL A 156 -10.01 9.05 22.35
CA VAL A 156 -10.87 7.87 22.52
C VAL A 156 -11.27 7.67 23.98
N GLU A 157 -10.37 7.94 24.93
CA GLU A 157 -10.68 7.90 26.37
C GLU A 157 -11.73 8.94 26.76
N LYS A 158 -11.65 10.15 26.18
CA LYS A 158 -12.68 11.18 26.38
C LYS A 158 -14.03 10.71 25.87
N ASP A 159 -14.09 10.22 24.63
CA ASP A 159 -15.33 9.73 24.02
C ASP A 159 -15.93 8.57 24.82
N LEU A 160 -15.08 7.65 25.32
CA LEU A 160 -15.50 6.53 26.16
C LEU A 160 -16.09 7.01 27.49
N ASN A 161 -15.49 8.02 28.11
CA ASN A 161 -15.97 8.58 29.38
C ASN A 161 -17.31 9.30 29.19
N GLU A 162 -17.49 10.03 28.09
CA GLU A 162 -18.77 10.66 27.73
C GLU A 162 -19.86 9.60 27.53
N ALA A 163 -19.59 8.55 26.73
CA ALA A 163 -20.53 7.46 26.50
C ALA A 163 -20.90 6.70 27.80
N ARG A 164 -19.95 6.55 28.74
CA ARG A 164 -20.21 5.96 30.06
C ARG A 164 -21.09 6.84 30.95
N ALA A 165 -20.90 8.16 30.90
CA ALA A 165 -21.75 9.08 31.63
C ALA A 165 -23.19 9.01 31.10
N ASP A 166 -23.36 9.02 29.79
CA ASP A 166 -24.68 8.88 29.13
C ASP A 166 -25.36 7.55 29.51
N LEU A 167 -24.62 6.43 29.47
CA LEU A 167 -25.14 5.12 29.89
C LEU A 167 -25.61 5.15 31.35
N SER A 168 -24.80 5.70 32.27
CA SER A 168 -25.16 5.77 33.68
C SER A 168 -26.41 6.64 33.92
N ASP A 169 -26.53 7.74 33.19
CA ASP A 169 -27.72 8.60 33.25
C ASP A 169 -28.97 7.87 32.72
N LEU A 170 -28.84 7.07 31.66
CA LEU A 170 -29.93 6.23 31.14
C LEU A 170 -30.31 5.11 32.12
N GLU A 171 -29.33 4.41 32.72
CA GLU A 171 -29.56 3.40 33.75
C GLU A 171 -30.30 3.98 34.96
N ARG A 172 -29.90 5.19 35.40
CA ARG A 172 -30.61 5.92 36.46
C ARG A 172 -32.04 6.24 36.07
N GLN A 173 -32.28 6.72 34.84
CA GLN A 173 -33.62 7.01 34.34
C GLN A 173 -34.51 5.75 34.33
N VAL A 174 -33.98 4.63 33.82
CA VAL A 174 -34.68 3.34 33.84
C VAL A 174 -35.05 2.92 35.27
N ALA A 175 -34.10 3.04 36.21
CA ALA A 175 -34.36 2.70 37.62
C ALA A 175 -35.43 3.59 38.28
N LEU A 176 -35.41 4.90 38.01
CA LEU A 176 -36.42 5.83 38.52
C LEU A 176 -37.81 5.53 37.95
N LEU A 177 -37.91 5.33 36.63
CA LEU A 177 -39.17 5.01 35.97
C LEU A 177 -39.75 3.67 36.44
N ALA A 178 -38.91 2.65 36.62
CA ALA A 178 -39.34 1.35 37.16
C ALA A 178 -39.87 1.46 38.60
N ALA A 179 -39.28 2.35 39.42
CA ALA A 179 -39.75 2.59 40.78
C ALA A 179 -41.06 3.38 40.83
N GLU A 180 -41.26 4.34 39.93
CA GLU A 180 -42.45 5.20 39.88
C GLU A 180 -43.64 4.50 39.21
N TYR A 181 -43.39 3.62 38.24
CA TYR A 181 -44.41 2.93 37.43
C TYR A 181 -44.19 1.41 37.39
N PRO A 182 -44.26 0.69 38.53
CA PRO A 182 -43.88 -0.72 38.61
C PRO A 182 -44.77 -1.68 37.81
N GLU A 183 -46.01 -1.29 37.51
CA GLU A 183 -46.99 -2.09 36.75
C GLU A 183 -46.90 -1.86 35.23
N THR A 184 -46.02 -0.96 34.76
CA THR A 184 -45.88 -0.65 33.33
C THR A 184 -44.67 -1.38 32.76
N GLU A 185 -44.90 -2.39 31.92
CA GLU A 185 -43.83 -3.08 31.20
C GLU A 185 -43.22 -2.18 30.11
N SER A 186 -41.89 -2.15 30.02
CA SER A 186 -41.20 -1.48 28.91
C SER A 186 -41.34 -2.31 27.64
N ALA A 187 -41.78 -1.69 26.53
CA ALA A 187 -41.76 -2.35 25.23
C ALA A 187 -40.30 -2.70 24.86
N GLU A 188 -40.02 -4.00 24.64
CA GLU A 188 -38.70 -4.45 24.20
C GLU A 188 -38.32 -3.78 22.87
N TYR A 189 -37.23 -3.02 22.87
CA TYR A 189 -36.65 -2.49 21.64
C TYR A 189 -35.62 -3.51 21.13
N THR A 190 -36.01 -4.38 20.20
CA THR A 190 -35.07 -5.25 19.50
C THR A 190 -34.31 -4.41 18.48
N ALA A 191 -33.05 -4.07 18.76
CA ALA A 191 -32.18 -3.42 17.78
C ALA A 191 -31.98 -4.37 16.58
N GLN A 192 -32.36 -3.92 15.37
CA GLN A 192 -32.06 -4.60 14.10
C GLN A 192 -30.61 -4.40 13.68
#